data_AF-A0A7S1TAW0-F1
#
_entry.id   AF-A0A7S1TAW0-F1
#
_cell.length_a   1.000
_cell.length_b   1.000
_cell.length_c   1.000
_cell.angle_alpha   90.00
_cell.angle_beta   90.00
_cell.angle_gamma   90.00
#
_symmetry.space_group_name_H-M   'P 1'
#
loop_
_entity.id
_entity.type
_entity.pdbx_description
1 polymer ?
#
loop_
_entity_poly.entity_id
_entity_poly.type
_entity_poly.pdbx_seq_one_letter_code
_entity_poly.pdbx_strand_id
1 'polypeptide(L)'
;MGRSCATVIRRSSDDLQRDTQDGPTKVYYSEPRRNECVICGPRSHYARYHVVPMCYRRYMPVWAKSHRSHDVVLLCMDCHMTATSKAAELKARVARMFGAPLEGIGKAEVPARDRRAQRAAWTLLNDSKRLAMPAQRVRELELVVAEALGRSGEPKLSTEDLRSLLDDRENSEECGFSPHGRLVVNQLMADADSARDALHEFFCLWRQHFFDHMKPLHLKQEWIRAVT
;
A
#
# COMPACT_ATOMS: atom_id res chain seq x y z
N MET A 1 44.88 -4.42 -14.04
CA MET A 1 44.57 -3.27 -13.15
C MET A 1 43.37 -2.52 -13.72
N GLY A 2 42.16 -2.97 -13.41
CA GLY A 2 40.91 -2.39 -13.94
C GLY A 2 40.42 -1.26 -13.05
N ARG A 3 40.19 -0.08 -13.64
CA ARG A 3 39.66 1.11 -12.97
C ARG A 3 38.13 1.08 -12.98
N SER A 4 37.56 1.18 -11.79
CA SER A 4 36.12 1.25 -11.51
C SER A 4 35.56 2.61 -11.97
N CYS A 5 34.47 2.59 -12.72
CA CYS A 5 33.70 3.77 -13.14
C CYS A 5 32.52 3.95 -12.16
N ALA A 6 32.61 4.93 -11.26
CA ALA A 6 31.50 5.36 -10.41
C ALA A 6 30.96 6.69 -10.93
N THR A 7 29.83 6.64 -11.63
CA THR A 7 29.14 7.82 -12.14
C THR A 7 28.46 8.57 -10.99
N VAL A 8 29.00 9.72 -10.64
CA VAL A 8 28.40 10.69 -9.72
C VAL A 8 27.28 11.43 -10.47
N ILE A 9 26.02 11.22 -10.07
CA ILE A 9 24.89 11.99 -10.59
C ILE A 9 24.88 13.36 -9.89
N ARG A 10 25.35 14.40 -10.58
CA ARG A 10 25.18 15.81 -10.16
C ARG A 10 23.75 16.25 -10.50
N ARG A 11 23.00 16.79 -9.53
CA ARG A 11 21.75 17.52 -9.80
C ARG A 11 22.08 18.95 -10.24
N SER A 12 21.42 19.42 -11.30
CA SER A 12 21.52 20.75 -11.90
C SER A 12 20.89 21.84 -11.01
N SER A 13 21.40 23.06 -11.13
CA SER A 13 21.20 24.18 -10.21
C SER A 13 19.88 24.96 -10.36
N ASP A 14 18.86 24.45 -11.06
CA ASP A 14 17.71 25.27 -11.51
C ASP A 14 16.36 24.97 -10.81
N ASP A 15 16.36 24.31 -9.64
CA ASP A 15 15.13 24.08 -8.84
C ASP A 15 15.04 24.95 -7.58
N LEU A 16 15.77 26.08 -7.54
CA LEU A 16 15.69 27.06 -6.46
C LEU A 16 14.62 28.11 -6.75
N GLN A 17 13.34 27.78 -6.59
CA GLN A 17 12.27 28.73 -6.26
C GLN A 17 10.93 28.02 -5.99
N ARG A 18 10.65 27.72 -4.71
CA ARG A 18 9.34 27.95 -4.07
C ARG A 18 9.34 27.61 -2.58
N ASP A 19 8.77 28.55 -1.83
CA ASP A 19 8.22 28.49 -0.48
C ASP A 19 9.16 28.36 0.73
N THR A 20 9.47 29.55 1.25
CA THR A 20 9.86 29.85 2.63
C THR A 20 8.73 29.52 3.61
N GLN A 21 8.80 28.32 4.22
CA GLN A 21 8.27 28.06 5.56
C GLN A 21 9.32 27.24 6.33
N ASP A 22 10.19 27.94 7.06
CA ASP A 22 11.23 27.33 7.89
C ASP A 22 10.62 26.79 9.19
N GLY A 23 10.34 25.49 9.18
CA GLY A 23 10.00 24.70 10.37
C GLY A 23 11.08 23.65 10.70
N PRO A 24 11.11 23.11 11.94
CA PRO A 24 12.08 22.11 12.40
C PRO A 24 12.10 20.80 11.58
N THR A 25 11.08 20.60 10.76
CA THR A 25 10.93 19.48 9.82
C THR A 25 11.99 19.45 8.73
N LYS A 26 12.45 20.60 8.21
CA LYS A 26 13.43 20.63 7.10
C LYS A 26 14.81 20.10 7.51
N VAL A 27 15.20 20.26 8.77
CA VAL A 27 16.49 19.80 9.30
C VAL A 27 16.54 18.27 9.34
N TYR A 28 15.44 17.61 9.70
CA TYR A 28 15.36 16.14 9.76
C TYR A 28 15.53 15.47 8.38
N TYR A 29 14.95 16.04 7.33
CA TYR A 29 15.04 15.48 5.98
C TYR A 29 16.35 15.78 5.24
N SER A 30 17.21 16.63 5.83
CA SER A 30 18.47 17.05 5.23
C SER A 30 19.67 16.21 5.69
N GLU A 31 19.51 15.40 6.75
CA GLU A 31 20.54 14.48 7.23
C GLU A 31 20.66 13.26 6.29
N PRO A 32 21.88 12.78 5.96
CA PRO A 32 22.06 11.63 5.08
C PRO A 32 21.53 10.35 5.74
N ARG A 33 20.54 9.71 5.10
CA ARG A 33 19.98 8.43 5.56
C ARG A 33 21.02 7.33 5.43
N ARG A 34 21.41 6.73 6.55
CA ARG A 34 22.32 5.57 6.59
C ARG A 34 21.54 4.29 6.27
N ASN A 35 22.18 3.36 5.56
CA ASN A 35 21.59 2.07 5.21
C ASN A 35 21.78 1.07 6.36
N GLU A 36 21.23 1.40 7.52
CA GLU A 36 21.35 0.63 8.77
C GLU A 36 20.00 0.49 9.48
N CYS A 37 19.89 -0.46 10.41
CA CYS A 37 18.68 -0.63 11.20
C CYS A 37 18.48 0.57 12.12
N VAL A 38 17.32 1.24 12.06
CA VAL A 38 17.05 2.40 12.92
C VAL A 38 16.99 2.05 14.42
N ILE A 39 16.87 0.76 14.74
CA ILE A 39 16.82 0.26 16.12
C ILE A 39 18.20 -0.05 16.67
N CYS A 40 18.93 -0.95 16.01
CA CYS A 40 20.18 -1.51 16.55
C CYS A 40 21.43 -1.14 15.74
N GLY A 41 21.29 -0.31 14.71
CA GLY A 41 22.39 0.14 13.87
C GLY A 41 22.83 -0.89 12.82
N PRO A 42 24.15 -0.98 12.52
CA PRO A 42 24.66 -1.79 11.41
C PRO A 42 24.54 -3.30 11.68
N ARG A 43 23.93 -4.01 10.73
CA ARG A 43 23.72 -5.47 10.63
C ARG A 43 23.80 -5.89 9.15
N SER A 44 23.25 -7.06 8.84
CA SER A 44 22.99 -7.54 7.48
C SER A 44 21.49 -7.70 7.23
N HIS A 45 21.10 -7.82 5.95
CA HIS A 45 19.73 -8.11 5.51
C HIS A 45 18.66 -7.16 6.07
N TYR A 46 18.57 -5.98 5.47
CA TYR A 46 17.60 -4.98 5.85
C TYR A 46 16.33 -5.03 4.99
N ALA A 47 15.19 -4.75 5.61
CA ALA A 47 13.93 -4.54 4.91
C ALA A 47 13.30 -3.20 5.30
N ARG A 48 12.55 -2.63 4.36
CA ARG A 48 11.70 -1.47 4.61
C ARG A 48 10.53 -1.92 5.46
N TYR A 49 10.32 -1.23 6.57
CA TYR A 49 9.22 -1.46 7.50
C TYR A 49 8.27 -0.26 7.49
N HIS A 50 6.98 -0.53 7.31
CA HIS A 50 5.94 0.50 7.36
C HIS A 50 5.43 0.63 8.80
N VAL A 51 5.78 1.73 9.46
CA VAL A 51 5.38 1.98 10.86
C VAL A 51 3.87 2.07 11.00
N VAL A 52 3.23 2.82 10.10
CA VAL A 52 1.77 2.81 9.95
C VAL A 52 1.39 1.68 8.98
N PRO A 53 0.62 0.67 9.41
CA PRO A 53 0.35 -0.52 8.61
C PRO A 53 -0.37 -0.23 7.29
N MET A 54 0.02 -0.96 6.25
CA MET A 54 -0.56 -0.84 4.90
C MET A 54 -2.05 -1.17 4.83
N CYS A 55 -2.55 -1.99 5.77
CA CYS A 55 -3.98 -2.31 5.87
C CYS A 55 -4.85 -1.07 6.13
N TYR A 56 -4.32 0.00 6.74
CA TYR A 56 -5.02 1.28 6.87
C TYR A 56 -4.71 2.19 5.69
N ARG A 57 -3.42 2.34 5.35
CA ARG A 57 -2.97 3.27 4.30
C ARG A 57 -3.64 3.09 2.96
N ARG A 58 -3.97 1.85 2.57
CA ARG A 58 -4.64 1.60 1.30
C ARG A 58 -5.98 2.32 1.18
N TYR A 59 -6.70 2.52 2.29
CA TYR A 59 -8.02 3.16 2.34
C TYR A 59 -7.96 4.67 2.59
N MET A 60 -6.80 5.23 2.92
CA MET A 60 -6.64 6.67 3.14
C MET A 60 -6.80 7.49 1.86
N PRO A 61 -7.17 8.77 1.93
CA PRO A 61 -7.33 9.64 0.78
C PRO A 61 -5.96 10.00 0.16
N VAL A 62 -5.98 10.52 -1.07
CA VAL A 62 -4.75 10.82 -1.83
C VAL A 62 -3.85 11.81 -1.11
N TRP A 63 -4.42 12.84 -0.49
CA TRP A 63 -3.66 13.86 0.25
C TRP A 63 -2.95 13.30 1.50
N ALA A 64 -3.46 12.23 2.11
CA ALA A 64 -2.79 11.55 3.23
C ALA A 64 -1.72 10.55 2.77
N LYS A 65 -1.68 10.26 1.48
CA LYS A 65 -0.81 9.26 0.85
C LYS A 65 0.45 9.84 0.23
N SER A 66 0.62 11.16 0.15
CA SER A 66 1.78 11.83 -0.46
C SER A 66 3.08 11.66 0.35
N HIS A 67 3.01 11.60 1.68
CA HIS A 67 4.18 11.62 2.56
C HIS A 67 4.60 10.26 3.13
N ARG A 68 4.51 9.19 2.32
CA ARG A 68 4.76 7.81 2.80
C ARG A 68 6.18 7.55 3.30
N SER A 69 7.17 8.31 2.82
CA SER A 69 8.59 8.09 3.10
C SER A 69 9.00 8.40 4.53
N HIS A 70 8.19 9.15 5.28
CA HIS A 70 8.44 9.48 6.69
C HIS A 70 8.18 8.29 7.61
N ASP A 71 7.16 7.49 7.29
CA ASP A 71 6.73 6.33 8.07
C ASP A 71 7.29 5.00 7.54
N VAL A 72 8.33 5.08 6.70
CA VAL A 72 9.07 3.93 6.20
C VAL A 72 10.48 3.98 6.76
N VAL A 73 10.78 3.05 7.65
CA VAL A 73 12.09 2.92 8.31
C VAL A 73 12.79 1.66 7.84
N LEU A 74 14.11 1.59 8.03
CA LEU A 74 14.90 0.42 7.67
C LEU A 74 15.18 -0.42 8.92
N LEU A 75 14.89 -1.73 8.87
CA LEU A 75 15.09 -2.66 9.99
C LEU A 75 15.87 -3.90 9.54
N CYS A 76 16.71 -4.45 10.43
CA CYS A 76 17.19 -5.83 10.27
C CYS A 76 16.06 -6.83 10.56
N MET A 77 16.24 -8.09 10.18
CA MET A 77 15.20 -9.13 10.32
C MET A 77 14.70 -9.32 11.75
N ASP A 78 15.59 -9.35 12.75
CA ASP A 78 15.21 -9.55 14.16
C ASP A 78 14.32 -8.40 14.69
N CYS A 79 14.73 -7.15 14.38
CA CYS A 79 13.95 -5.97 14.73
C CYS A 79 12.64 -5.91 13.96
N HIS A 80 12.62 -6.39 12.72
CA HIS A 80 11.41 -6.46 11.90
C HIS A 80 10.38 -7.42 12.49
N MET A 81 10.80 -8.62 12.93
CA MET A 81 9.93 -9.59 13.60
C MET A 81 9.35 -9.01 14.90
N THR A 82 10.21 -8.43 15.73
CA THR A 82 9.81 -7.80 16.99
C THR A 82 8.82 -6.65 16.76
N ALA A 83 9.13 -5.75 15.82
CA ALA A 83 8.25 -4.63 15.46
C ALA A 83 6.90 -5.12 14.92
N THR A 84 6.88 -6.20 14.15
CA THR A 84 5.64 -6.81 13.64
C THR A 84 4.76 -7.34 14.77
N SER A 85 5.37 -8.04 15.74
CA SER A 85 4.66 -8.52 16.93
C SER A 85 4.06 -7.37 17.75
N LYS A 86 4.86 -6.32 18.03
CA LYS A 86 4.37 -5.12 18.73
C LYS A 86 3.30 -4.37 17.96
N ALA A 87 3.44 -4.25 16.64
CA ALA A 87 2.41 -3.63 15.81
C ALA A 87 1.08 -4.43 15.85
N ALA A 88 1.13 -5.76 15.95
CA ALA A 88 -0.07 -6.58 16.11
C ALA A 88 -0.79 -6.31 17.44
N GLU A 89 -0.06 -6.10 18.53
CA GLU A 89 -0.62 -5.70 19.83
C GLU A 89 -1.38 -4.35 19.74
N LEU A 90 -0.78 -3.33 19.11
CA LEU A 90 -1.47 -2.06 18.88
C LEU A 90 -2.66 -2.24 17.94
N LYS A 91 -2.54 -3.06 16.90
CA LYS A 91 -3.64 -3.33 15.97
C LYS A 91 -4.87 -3.90 16.69
N ALA A 92 -4.65 -4.82 17.63
CA ALA A 92 -5.73 -5.38 18.46
C ALA A 92 -6.34 -4.32 19.42
N ARG A 93 -5.55 -3.35 19.91
CA ARG A 93 -6.10 -2.20 20.65
C ARG A 93 -6.93 -1.29 19.75
N VAL A 94 -6.44 -0.94 18.57
CA VAL A 94 -7.18 -0.14 17.57
C VAL A 94 -8.50 -0.81 17.20
N ALA A 95 -8.52 -2.13 17.02
CA ALA A 95 -9.76 -2.89 16.77
C ALA A 95 -10.80 -2.68 17.87
N ARG A 96 -10.38 -2.69 19.14
CA ARG A 96 -11.28 -2.41 20.28
C ARG A 96 -11.72 -0.95 20.34
N MET A 97 -10.80 -0.01 20.16
CA MET A 97 -11.07 1.43 20.23
C MET A 97 -12.11 1.89 19.21
N PHE A 98 -12.04 1.34 17.99
CA PHE A 98 -12.93 1.71 16.87
C PHE A 98 -14.10 0.74 16.68
N GLY A 99 -14.26 -0.27 17.55
CA GLY A 99 -15.27 -1.32 17.36
C GLY A 99 -15.16 -2.04 16.01
N ALA A 100 -13.94 -2.17 15.48
CA ALA A 100 -13.66 -2.71 14.15
C ALA A 100 -12.92 -4.06 14.27
N PRO A 101 -13.59 -5.21 14.16
CA PRO A 101 -12.97 -6.54 14.27
C PRO A 101 -11.80 -6.71 13.30
N LEU A 102 -10.76 -7.47 13.68
CA LEU A 102 -9.57 -7.66 12.84
C LEU A 102 -9.87 -8.46 11.56
N GLU A 103 -10.88 -9.32 11.65
CA GLU A 103 -11.42 -10.16 10.58
C GLU A 103 -12.24 -9.33 9.57
N GLY A 104 -12.68 -8.13 9.94
CA GLY A 104 -13.66 -7.34 9.19
C GLY A 104 -15.11 -7.69 9.58
N ILE A 105 -16.06 -7.00 8.94
CA ILE A 105 -17.50 -7.18 9.14
C ILE A 105 -18.14 -7.57 7.80
N GLY A 106 -19.13 -8.45 7.84
CA GLY A 106 -19.87 -8.90 6.67
C GLY A 106 -19.32 -10.21 6.10
N LYS A 107 -20.10 -10.84 5.23
CA LYS A 107 -19.65 -12.04 4.52
C LYS A 107 -18.83 -11.58 3.34
N ALA A 108 -17.60 -12.03 3.22
CA ALA A 108 -16.91 -11.99 1.94
C ALA A 108 -17.57 -13.02 1.02
N GLU A 109 -18.78 -12.70 0.54
CA GLU A 109 -19.31 -13.32 -0.66
C GLU A 109 -18.45 -12.77 -1.78
N VAL A 110 -17.27 -13.35 -1.94
CA VAL A 110 -16.54 -13.24 -3.19
C VAL A 110 -17.50 -13.86 -4.20
N PRO A 111 -18.11 -13.10 -5.12
CA PRO A 111 -18.85 -13.72 -6.20
C PRO A 111 -17.89 -14.75 -6.76
N ALA A 112 -18.29 -16.02 -6.90
CA ALA A 112 -17.40 -17.09 -7.30
C ALA A 112 -16.72 -16.69 -8.61
N ARG A 113 -15.55 -16.05 -8.52
CA ARG A 113 -14.89 -15.45 -9.67
C ARG A 113 -14.51 -16.62 -10.53
N ASP A 114 -15.03 -16.67 -11.74
CA ASP A 114 -14.62 -17.70 -12.67
C ASP A 114 -13.16 -17.45 -13.06
N ARG A 115 -12.23 -18.00 -12.27
CA ARG A 115 -10.79 -17.90 -12.49
C ARG A 115 -10.40 -18.40 -13.87
N ARG A 116 -11.22 -19.28 -14.47
CA ARG A 116 -11.04 -19.75 -15.84
C ARG A 116 -11.29 -18.59 -16.82
N ALA A 117 -12.39 -17.86 -16.66
CA ALA A 117 -12.73 -16.70 -17.47
C ALA A 117 -11.74 -15.54 -17.29
N GLN A 118 -11.26 -15.28 -16.07
CA GLN A 118 -10.26 -14.24 -15.83
C GLN A 118 -8.93 -14.55 -16.54
N ARG A 119 -8.46 -15.80 -16.45
CA ARG A 119 -7.24 -16.22 -17.16
C ARG A 119 -7.40 -16.17 -18.68
N ALA A 120 -8.59 -16.54 -19.17
CA ALA A 120 -8.93 -16.43 -20.58
C ALA A 120 -8.90 -14.97 -21.05
N ALA A 121 -9.58 -14.07 -20.33
CA ALA A 121 -9.60 -12.63 -20.62
C ALA A 121 -8.20 -12.01 -20.59
N TRP A 122 -7.36 -12.34 -19.60
CA TRP A 122 -5.98 -11.86 -19.53
C TRP A 122 -5.13 -12.35 -20.71
N THR A 123 -5.35 -13.59 -21.15
CA THR A 123 -4.64 -14.17 -22.30
C THR A 123 -5.07 -13.49 -23.61
N LEU A 124 -6.37 -13.21 -23.77
CA LEU A 124 -6.94 -12.54 -24.94
C LEU A 124 -6.58 -11.05 -25.02
N LEU A 125 -6.32 -10.39 -23.89
CA LEU A 125 -5.84 -9.00 -23.85
C LEU A 125 -4.34 -8.86 -24.17
N ASN A 126 -3.59 -9.94 -24.19
CA ASN A 126 -2.18 -9.92 -24.54
C ASN A 126 -2.03 -10.20 -26.04
N ASP A 127 -1.90 -9.16 -26.84
CA ASP A 127 -1.84 -9.26 -28.31
C ASP A 127 -0.75 -10.22 -28.81
N SER A 128 0.43 -10.20 -28.18
CA SER A 128 1.52 -11.11 -28.55
C SER A 128 1.15 -12.58 -28.32
N LYS A 129 0.49 -12.89 -27.19
CA LYS A 129 0.01 -14.25 -26.90
C LYS A 129 -1.17 -14.63 -27.77
N ARG A 130 -2.10 -13.69 -28.03
CA ARG A 130 -3.28 -13.91 -28.85
C ARG A 130 -2.92 -14.22 -30.30
N LEU A 131 -2.01 -13.45 -30.88
CA LEU A 131 -1.56 -13.64 -32.28
C LEU A 131 -0.73 -14.91 -32.46
N ALA A 132 -0.02 -15.37 -31.42
CA ALA A 132 0.74 -16.61 -31.46
C ALA A 132 -0.12 -17.88 -31.25
N MET A 133 -1.42 -17.75 -30.90
CA MET A 133 -2.30 -18.89 -30.64
C MET A 133 -3.04 -19.37 -31.90
N PRO A 134 -3.30 -20.68 -32.02
CA PRO A 134 -4.21 -21.20 -33.02
C PRO A 134 -5.62 -20.59 -32.91
N ALA A 135 -6.27 -20.30 -34.04
CA ALA A 135 -7.60 -19.68 -34.08
C ALA A 135 -8.66 -20.45 -33.28
N GLN A 136 -8.58 -21.79 -33.29
CA GLN A 136 -9.46 -22.65 -32.48
C GLN A 136 -9.31 -22.36 -30.98
N ARG A 137 -8.07 -22.19 -30.50
CA ARG A 137 -7.80 -21.92 -29.09
C ARG A 137 -8.27 -20.53 -28.67
N VAL A 138 -8.12 -19.53 -29.54
CA VAL A 138 -8.66 -18.18 -29.32
C VAL A 138 -10.18 -18.25 -29.14
N ARG A 139 -10.87 -18.97 -30.03
CA ARG A 139 -12.33 -19.15 -29.97
C ARG A 139 -12.78 -19.87 -28.69
N GLU A 140 -12.06 -20.89 -28.24
CA GLU A 140 -12.34 -21.56 -26.96
C GLU A 140 -12.26 -20.60 -25.76
N LEU A 141 -11.24 -19.74 -25.73
CA LEU A 141 -11.07 -18.74 -24.67
C LEU A 141 -12.16 -17.67 -24.72
N GLU A 142 -12.54 -17.24 -25.93
CA GLU A 142 -13.63 -16.30 -26.15
C GLU A 142 -14.98 -16.87 -25.67
N LEU A 143 -15.24 -18.16 -25.88
CA LEU A 143 -16.44 -18.83 -25.36
C LEU A 143 -16.48 -18.89 -23.84
N VAL A 144 -15.35 -19.20 -23.19
CA VAL A 144 -15.24 -19.20 -21.73
C VAL A 144 -15.56 -17.81 -21.15
N VAL A 145 -15.08 -16.75 -21.79
CA VAL A 145 -15.36 -15.38 -21.37
C VAL A 145 -16.82 -15.01 -21.61
N ALA A 146 -17.39 -15.37 -22.76
CA ALA A 146 -18.78 -15.11 -23.08
C ALA A 146 -19.75 -15.81 -22.11
N GLU A 147 -19.46 -17.06 -21.75
CA GLU A 147 -20.21 -17.84 -20.76
C GLU A 147 -20.21 -17.14 -19.39
N ALA A 148 -19.04 -16.70 -18.91
CA ALA A 148 -18.92 -15.98 -17.65
C ALA A 148 -19.63 -14.61 -17.64
N LEU A 149 -19.84 -14.00 -18.80
CA LEU A 149 -20.61 -12.76 -18.97
C LEU A 149 -22.11 -13.01 -19.22
N GLY A 150 -22.57 -14.26 -19.18
CA GLY A 150 -23.97 -14.61 -19.47
C GLY A 150 -24.38 -14.39 -20.93
N ARG A 151 -23.42 -14.26 -21.85
CA ARG A 151 -23.66 -14.07 -23.29
C ARG A 151 -23.58 -15.42 -24.01
N SER A 152 -24.70 -16.12 -24.10
CA SER A 152 -24.79 -17.36 -24.89
C SER A 152 -24.96 -17.04 -26.38
N GLY A 153 -23.87 -17.05 -27.17
CA GLY A 153 -23.90 -16.75 -28.61
C GLY A 153 -22.55 -16.32 -29.20
N GLU A 154 -22.53 -15.90 -30.48
CA GLU A 154 -21.30 -15.50 -31.19
C GLU A 154 -20.45 -14.50 -30.38
N PRO A 155 -19.16 -14.80 -30.12
CA PRO A 155 -18.33 -14.01 -29.22
C PRO A 155 -17.76 -12.78 -29.92
N LYS A 156 -18.59 -11.78 -30.20
CA LYS A 156 -18.07 -10.41 -30.41
C LYS A 156 -17.77 -9.82 -29.04
N LEU A 157 -16.64 -10.22 -28.47
CA LEU A 157 -16.11 -9.65 -27.23
C LEU A 157 -15.29 -8.40 -27.56
N SER A 158 -15.66 -7.30 -26.93
CA SER A 158 -14.86 -6.07 -26.97
C SER A 158 -13.68 -6.17 -25.99
N THR A 159 -12.66 -5.33 -26.17
CA THR A 159 -11.57 -5.19 -25.19
C THR A 159 -12.08 -4.74 -23.82
N GLU A 160 -13.21 -4.03 -23.78
CA GLU A 160 -13.87 -3.60 -22.55
C GLU A 160 -14.50 -4.78 -21.80
N ASP A 161 -15.13 -5.71 -22.52
CA ASP A 161 -15.69 -6.94 -21.92
C ASP A 161 -14.60 -7.82 -21.28
N LEU A 162 -13.39 -7.84 -21.86
CA LEU A 162 -12.27 -8.57 -21.27
C LEU A 162 -11.73 -7.86 -20.02
N ARG A 163 -11.74 -6.53 -20.01
CA ARG A 163 -11.25 -5.72 -18.89
C ARG A 163 -12.21 -5.75 -17.71
N SER A 164 -13.52 -5.77 -17.95
CA SER A 164 -14.52 -5.85 -16.87
C SER A 164 -14.38 -7.11 -16.01
N LEU A 165 -14.00 -8.25 -16.60
CA LEU A 165 -13.69 -9.49 -15.86
C LEU A 165 -12.40 -9.41 -15.02
N LEU A 166 -11.49 -8.50 -15.37
CA LEU A 166 -10.20 -8.30 -14.72
C LEU A 166 -10.18 -7.12 -13.77
N ASP A 167 -11.19 -6.25 -13.82
CA ASP A 167 -11.22 -5.09 -12.95
C ASP A 167 -11.53 -5.51 -11.51
N ASP A 168 -10.49 -5.45 -10.67
CA ASP A 168 -10.56 -5.71 -9.24
C ASP A 168 -11.27 -4.58 -8.47
N ARG A 169 -11.54 -3.43 -9.12
CA ARG A 169 -11.93 -2.19 -8.43
C ARG A 169 -13.39 -2.13 -8.02
N GLU A 170 -14.31 -2.67 -8.82
CA GLU A 170 -15.75 -2.47 -8.58
C GLU A 170 -16.39 -3.52 -7.66
N ASN A 171 -15.76 -4.68 -7.45
CA ASN A 171 -16.31 -5.72 -6.56
C ASN A 171 -16.08 -5.46 -5.06
N SER A 172 -15.42 -4.36 -4.65
CA SER A 172 -15.10 -4.12 -3.24
C SER A 172 -16.23 -3.45 -2.45
N GLU A 173 -17.22 -2.85 -3.12
CA GLU A 173 -18.33 -2.13 -2.47
C GLU A 173 -19.61 -2.98 -2.42
N GLU A 174 -19.79 -3.92 -3.36
CA GLU A 174 -20.97 -4.80 -3.39
C GLU A 174 -20.82 -6.09 -2.56
N CYS A 175 -19.61 -6.51 -2.18
CA CYS A 175 -19.40 -7.80 -1.52
C CYS A 175 -19.85 -7.87 -0.05
N GLY A 176 -20.52 -6.84 0.49
CA GLY A 176 -20.97 -6.79 1.89
C GLY A 176 -19.84 -6.86 2.94
N PHE A 177 -18.59 -7.08 2.53
CA PHE A 177 -17.44 -7.25 3.40
C PHE A 177 -16.66 -5.95 3.56
N SER A 178 -16.63 -5.46 4.79
CA SER A 178 -15.84 -4.31 5.20
C SER A 178 -14.62 -4.77 5.99
N PRO A 179 -13.40 -4.69 5.41
CA PRO A 179 -12.19 -5.07 6.13
C PRO A 179 -11.89 -4.08 7.25
N HIS A 180 -11.27 -4.58 8.32
CA HIS A 180 -10.84 -3.81 9.50
C HIS A 180 -10.28 -2.43 9.17
N GLY A 181 -9.30 -2.38 8.25
CA GLY A 181 -8.62 -1.13 7.92
C GLY A 181 -9.51 -0.08 7.25
N ARG A 182 -10.53 -0.51 6.49
CA ARG A 182 -11.53 0.39 5.89
C ARG A 182 -12.44 0.97 6.98
N LEU A 183 -12.91 0.12 7.89
CA LEU A 183 -13.78 0.55 9.00
C LEU A 183 -13.12 1.64 9.84
N VAL A 184 -11.86 1.44 10.23
CA VAL A 184 -11.10 2.42 11.03
C VAL A 184 -10.90 3.73 10.27
N VAL A 185 -10.48 3.67 9.00
CA VAL A 185 -10.24 4.89 8.20
C VAL A 185 -11.53 5.65 7.94
N ASN A 186 -12.64 4.96 7.66
CA ASN A 186 -13.93 5.61 7.48
C ASN A 186 -14.38 6.37 8.73
N GLN A 187 -14.18 5.78 9.93
CA GLN A 187 -14.49 6.48 11.19
C GLN A 187 -13.57 7.68 11.42
N LEU A 188 -12.27 7.57 11.15
CA LEU A 188 -11.33 8.70 11.24
C LEU A 188 -11.68 9.84 10.29
N MET A 189 -12.40 9.54 9.20
CA MET A 189 -12.80 10.49 8.17
C MET A 189 -14.29 10.87 8.23
N ALA A 190 -15.00 10.48 9.29
CA ALA A 190 -16.44 10.71 9.39
C ALA A 190 -16.80 12.20 9.42
N ASP A 191 -15.94 13.02 10.02
CA ASP A 191 -16.03 14.48 10.02
C ASP A 191 -14.94 15.05 9.12
N ALA A 192 -15.34 15.77 8.07
CA ALA A 192 -14.44 16.35 7.09
C ALA A 192 -13.55 17.46 7.66
N ASP A 193 -14.06 18.22 8.64
CA ASP A 193 -13.34 19.35 9.23
C ASP A 193 -12.22 18.86 10.15
N SER A 194 -12.44 17.75 10.87
CA SER A 194 -11.43 17.14 11.74
C SER A 194 -10.63 16.00 11.12
N ALA A 195 -10.94 15.56 9.89
CA ALA A 195 -10.34 14.37 9.28
C ALA A 195 -8.80 14.44 9.18
N ARG A 196 -8.25 15.62 8.90
CA ARG A 196 -6.79 15.82 8.81
C ARG A 196 -6.13 15.60 10.16
N ASP A 197 -6.67 16.20 11.21
CA ASP A 197 -6.15 16.09 12.57
C ASP A 197 -6.30 14.67 13.10
N ALA A 198 -7.46 14.03 12.87
CA ALA A 198 -7.70 12.65 13.27
C ALA A 198 -6.71 11.67 12.60
N LEU A 199 -6.43 11.82 11.30
CA LEU A 199 -5.42 11.01 10.63
C LEU A 199 -4.00 11.32 11.12
N HIS A 200 -3.69 12.58 11.40
CA HIS A 200 -2.41 12.99 11.95
C HIS A 200 -2.17 12.35 13.34
N GLU A 201 -3.15 12.42 14.23
CA GLU A 201 -3.11 11.77 15.55
C GLU A 201 -3.02 10.24 15.43
N PHE A 202 -3.70 9.66 14.44
CA PHE A 202 -3.57 8.23 14.15
C PHE A 202 -2.13 7.87 13.72
N PHE A 203 -1.48 8.69 12.89
CA PHE A 203 -0.06 8.48 12.56
C PHE A 203 0.84 8.63 13.79
N CYS A 204 0.63 9.67 14.59
CA CYS A 204 1.37 9.90 15.84
C CYS A 204 1.22 8.71 16.80
N LEU A 205 0.02 8.12 16.93
CA LEU A 205 -0.22 6.92 17.72
C LEU A 205 0.68 5.75 17.30
N TRP A 206 0.77 5.45 15.99
CA TRP A 206 1.61 4.37 15.49
C TRP A 206 3.11 4.67 15.66
N ARG A 207 3.53 5.91 15.39
CA ARG A 207 4.92 6.36 15.55
C ARG A 207 5.36 6.30 17.02
N GLN A 208 4.54 6.82 17.93
CA GLN A 208 4.78 6.80 19.37
C GLN A 208 4.88 5.36 19.86
N HIS A 209 3.93 4.50 19.48
CA HIS A 209 3.96 3.09 19.85
C HIS A 209 5.23 2.37 19.38
N PHE A 210 5.65 2.60 18.13
CA PHE A 210 6.91 2.09 17.61
C PHE A 210 8.09 2.59 18.44
N PHE A 211 8.14 3.89 18.72
CA PHE A 211 9.22 4.50 19.50
C PHE A 211 9.33 3.91 20.92
N ASP A 212 8.21 3.81 21.63
CA ASP A 212 8.16 3.34 23.02
C ASP A 212 8.59 1.87 23.17
N HIS A 213 8.21 1.03 22.20
CA HIS A 213 8.39 -0.42 22.30
C HIS A 213 9.64 -0.92 21.59
N MET A 214 10.08 -0.22 20.54
CA MET A 214 11.30 -0.59 19.80
C MET A 214 12.54 0.17 20.27
N LYS A 215 12.38 1.31 20.96
CA LYS A 215 13.48 2.14 21.51
C LYS A 215 14.59 2.39 20.48
N PRO A 216 14.26 3.07 19.36
CA PRO A 216 15.19 3.26 18.27
C PRO A 216 16.44 4.06 18.68
N LEU A 217 17.63 3.56 18.36
CA LEU A 217 18.90 4.28 18.59
C LEU A 217 19.13 5.41 17.58
N HIS A 218 18.61 5.27 16.37
CA HIS A 218 18.90 6.17 15.24
C HIS A 218 17.66 6.90 14.73
N LEU A 219 16.66 7.08 15.60
CA LEU A 219 15.46 7.85 15.31
C LEU A 219 15.23 8.83 16.46
N LYS A 220 15.17 10.13 16.16
CA LYS A 220 14.95 11.16 17.18
C LYS A 220 13.47 11.26 17.54
N GLN A 221 13.15 11.71 18.76
CA GLN A 221 11.77 11.74 19.26
C GLN A 221 10.87 12.70 18.46
N GLU A 222 11.44 13.76 17.89
CA GLU A 222 10.76 14.75 17.05
C GLU A 222 10.15 14.13 15.79
N TRP A 223 10.67 12.98 15.33
CA TRP A 223 10.10 12.22 14.21
C TRP A 223 8.64 11.82 14.45
N ILE A 224 8.24 11.61 15.71
CA ILE A 224 6.88 11.17 16.07
C ILE A 224 5.85 12.22 15.64
N ARG A 225 6.08 13.48 16.04
CA ARG A 225 5.15 14.61 15.83
C ARG A 225 5.47 15.46 14.61
N ALA A 226 6.50 15.12 13.85
CA ALA A 226 6.82 15.82 12.62
C ALA A 226 5.60 15.79 11.68
N VAL A 227 5.04 16.97 11.46
CA VAL A 227 3.96 17.20 10.49
C VAL A 227 4.54 16.96 9.10
N THR A 228 3.82 16.19 8.30
CA THR A 228 4.17 15.90 6.91
C THR A 228 3.12 16.45 5.97
#